data_AF-A0A222FIT2-F1
#
_entry.id   AF-A0A222FIT2-F1
#
_cell.length_a   1.000
_cell.length_b   1.000
_cell.length_c   1.000
_cell.angle_alpha   90.00
_cell.angle_beta   90.00
_cell.angle_gamma   90.00
#
_symmetry.space_group_name_H-M   'P 1'
#
loop_
_entity.id
_entity.type
_entity.pdbx_description
1 polymer ?
#
loop_
_entity_poly.entity_id
_entity_poly.type
_entity_poly.pdbx_seq_one_letter_code
_entity_poly.pdbx_strand_id
1 'polypeptide(L)'
;MKWRYTLTAVALATAVAWAIQQPLDVIELASEPSVETASSGHSSAAAAGSNLDANNAWVAHFQALHGEADSIAQQLAIYREYHRLINRMVPSSLLDSALQQAYPNRYSALQALFDGLDRYQQWLLQQHKTLIALTELERNARLWQQRHALFGEQARQIWQQELDQHEQQRLAVQAELQRLHDTEQPLQQIWFDLQSTLSQPLSQTQGVGTAAMANVFFGLDSVQRQLAAMPADQRQAAIDQARQQMGFSQQRRDWLAQRDQQREQRWQRGLSYMQQRQQLQAAYQGAELQQRLAALQQQVFGHEAATIAKEEQQGFYRYQRPRLYGRN
;
A
#
# COMPACT_ATOMS: atom_id res chain seq x y z
N MET A 1 -26.94 -17.78 -0.76
CA MET A 1 -26.73 -16.39 -0.29
C MET A 1 -25.45 -16.29 0.56
N LYS A 2 -24.26 -16.21 -0.04
CA LYS A 2 -22.96 -16.17 0.69
C LYS A 2 -22.01 -15.02 0.28
N TRP A 3 -22.48 -14.01 -0.45
CA TRP A 3 -21.60 -13.06 -1.17
C TRP A 3 -21.69 -11.58 -0.75
N ARG A 4 -22.03 -11.25 0.51
CA ARG A 4 -22.25 -9.83 0.89
C ARG A 4 -21.54 -9.30 2.14
N TYR A 5 -20.67 -10.08 2.80
CA TYR A 5 -19.95 -9.60 4.00
C TYR A 5 -18.42 -9.56 3.89
N THR A 6 -17.84 -10.02 2.78
CA THR A 6 -16.41 -9.82 2.47
C THR A 6 -16.09 -8.39 2.00
N LEU A 7 -17.10 -7.56 1.72
CA LEU A 7 -16.92 -6.25 1.08
C LEU A 7 -16.47 -5.12 2.02
N THR A 8 -16.57 -5.22 3.35
CA THR A 8 -16.23 -4.08 4.23
C THR A 8 -14.80 -4.11 4.81
N ALA A 9 -14.19 -5.28 4.99
CA ALA A 9 -12.76 -5.38 5.29
C ALA A 9 -11.93 -5.15 4.02
N VAL A 10 -12.38 -5.69 2.88
CA VAL A 10 -11.78 -5.46 1.56
C VAL A 10 -11.96 -4.00 1.11
N ALA A 11 -13.09 -3.33 1.40
CA ALA A 11 -13.27 -1.91 1.05
C ALA A 11 -12.33 -0.95 1.82
N LEU A 12 -12.05 -1.24 3.10
CA LEU A 12 -11.08 -0.48 3.90
C LEU A 12 -9.63 -0.84 3.53
N ALA A 13 -9.37 -2.12 3.20
CA ALA A 13 -8.10 -2.54 2.62
C ALA A 13 -7.88 -1.94 1.22
N THR A 14 -8.93 -1.68 0.43
CA THR A 14 -8.82 -0.95 -0.85
C THR A 14 -8.65 0.56 -0.65
N ALA A 15 -9.17 1.16 0.42
CA ALA A 15 -8.90 2.57 0.74
C ALA A 15 -7.46 2.77 1.26
N VAL A 16 -6.95 1.81 2.03
CA VAL A 16 -5.53 1.75 2.42
C VAL A 16 -4.64 1.37 1.23
N ALA A 17 -5.07 0.48 0.34
CA ALA A 17 -4.37 0.14 -0.91
C ALA A 17 -4.41 1.26 -1.97
N TRP A 18 -5.40 2.14 -1.92
CA TRP A 18 -5.47 3.38 -2.71
C TRP A 18 -4.49 4.44 -2.16
N ALA A 19 -4.26 4.46 -0.85
CA ALA A 19 -3.21 5.27 -0.23
C ALA A 19 -1.79 4.72 -0.49
N ILE A 20 -1.63 3.39 -0.65
CA ILE A 20 -0.37 2.69 -1.02
C ILE A 20 -0.08 2.77 -2.53
N GLN A 21 -0.91 3.47 -3.31
CA GLN A 21 -0.79 3.59 -4.77
C GLN A 21 0.33 4.56 -5.20
N GLN A 22 1.33 4.73 -4.33
CA GLN A 22 2.19 5.87 -4.26
C GLN A 22 3.64 5.38 -4.16
N PRO A 23 4.45 5.56 -5.22
CA PRO A 23 5.85 5.15 -5.18
C PRO A 23 6.62 5.78 -4.00
N LEU A 24 7.44 4.97 -3.35
CA LEU A 24 8.40 5.36 -2.31
C LEU A 24 9.81 5.23 -2.90
N ASP A 25 10.55 6.33 -2.86
CA ASP A 25 11.90 6.51 -3.39
C ASP A 25 12.97 5.70 -2.64
N VAL A 26 13.97 5.22 -3.39
CA VAL A 26 15.37 5.09 -2.93
C VAL A 26 16.22 5.91 -3.89
N ILE A 27 16.68 7.07 -3.44
CA ILE A 27 17.73 7.86 -4.10
C ILE A 27 19.06 7.41 -3.48
N GLU A 28 19.83 6.59 -4.19
CA GLU A 28 21.23 6.34 -3.87
C GLU A 28 22.08 7.41 -4.61
N LEU A 29 22.29 8.54 -3.94
CA LEU A 29 23.25 9.57 -4.36
C LEU A 29 24.65 9.06 -4.02
N ALA A 30 25.37 8.57 -5.02
CA ALA A 30 26.77 8.22 -4.88
C ALA A 30 27.62 9.47 -4.60
N SER A 31 28.44 9.36 -3.55
CA SER A 31 29.35 10.34 -2.99
C SER A 31 30.51 10.70 -3.93
N GLU A 32 30.85 11.98 -4.02
CA GLU A 32 32.08 12.47 -4.66
C GLU A 32 33.33 12.19 -3.82
N PRO A 33 34.50 12.02 -4.46
CA PRO A 33 35.75 12.51 -3.88
C PRO A 33 36.50 13.48 -4.80
N SER A 34 37.23 14.36 -4.12
CA SER A 34 37.89 15.58 -4.54
C SER A 34 38.96 15.45 -5.64
N VAL A 35 39.10 16.56 -6.37
CA VAL A 35 40.07 16.81 -7.46
C VAL A 35 41.47 17.08 -6.91
N GLU A 36 42.48 16.45 -7.51
CA GLU A 36 43.84 17.00 -7.61
C GLU A 36 44.26 17.09 -9.09
N THR A 37 44.72 18.28 -9.46
CA THR A 37 45.13 18.70 -10.80
C THR A 37 46.54 18.25 -11.15
N ALA A 38 46.77 17.84 -12.41
CA ALA A 38 48.07 17.99 -13.06
C ALA A 38 47.93 18.17 -14.57
N SER A 39 48.56 19.23 -15.08
CA SER A 39 48.63 19.59 -16.50
C SER A 39 49.72 18.82 -17.24
N SER A 40 49.58 18.63 -18.56
CA SER A 40 50.64 18.92 -19.55
C SER A 40 50.18 18.60 -20.97
N GLY A 41 50.59 19.44 -21.93
CA GLY A 41 50.22 19.34 -23.34
C GLY A 41 51.23 18.62 -24.24
N HIS A 42 50.84 18.58 -25.54
CA HIS A 42 51.54 18.18 -26.78
C HIS A 42 51.31 16.74 -27.29
N SER A 43 50.55 16.60 -28.40
CA SER A 43 50.96 15.92 -29.66
C SER A 43 49.76 15.61 -30.58
N SER A 44 49.63 16.29 -31.72
CA SER A 44 48.41 16.26 -32.57
C SER A 44 48.34 15.14 -33.62
N ALA A 45 49.39 14.36 -33.89
CA ALA A 45 49.36 13.31 -34.92
C ALA A 45 49.34 11.87 -34.34
N ALA A 46 50.07 11.62 -33.25
CA ALA A 46 49.97 10.36 -32.49
C ALA A 46 48.62 10.25 -31.73
N ALA A 47 48.07 11.39 -31.30
CA ALA A 47 46.75 11.45 -30.67
C ALA A 47 45.61 11.05 -31.61
N ALA A 48 45.75 11.23 -32.92
CA ALA A 48 44.71 10.86 -33.88
C ALA A 48 44.60 9.32 -34.04
N GLY A 49 45.74 8.62 -34.07
CA GLY A 49 45.77 7.15 -34.08
C GLY A 49 45.28 6.54 -32.76
N SER A 50 45.74 7.08 -31.62
CA SER A 50 45.27 6.62 -30.30
C SER A 50 43.79 6.90 -30.06
N ASN A 51 43.24 7.98 -30.61
CA ASN A 51 41.82 8.30 -30.50
C ASN A 51 40.94 7.38 -31.37
N LEU A 52 41.42 6.96 -32.55
CA LEU A 52 40.70 6.00 -33.39
C LEU A 52 40.66 4.62 -32.72
N ASP A 53 41.79 4.16 -32.17
CA ASP A 53 41.88 2.89 -31.45
C ASP A 53 41.04 2.90 -30.17
N ALA A 54 41.06 4.01 -29.42
CA ALA A 54 40.21 4.20 -28.25
C ALA A 54 38.72 4.24 -28.62
N ASN A 55 38.34 4.93 -29.71
CA ASN A 55 36.97 4.96 -30.21
C ASN A 55 36.49 3.54 -30.58
N ASN A 56 37.30 2.78 -31.32
CA ASN A 56 36.95 1.41 -31.71
C ASN A 56 36.79 0.48 -30.50
N ALA A 57 37.62 0.65 -29.46
CA ALA A 57 37.47 -0.08 -28.21
C ALA A 57 36.13 0.24 -27.52
N TRP A 58 35.70 1.50 -27.51
CA TRP A 58 34.40 1.89 -26.95
C TRP A 58 33.21 1.44 -27.80
N VAL A 59 33.34 1.42 -29.13
CA VAL A 59 32.32 0.83 -30.02
C VAL A 59 32.11 -0.64 -29.67
N ALA A 60 33.20 -1.41 -29.56
CA ALA A 60 33.14 -2.81 -29.17
C ALA A 60 32.56 -3.00 -27.76
N HIS A 61 32.92 -2.14 -26.80
CA HIS A 61 32.38 -2.16 -25.43
C HIS A 61 30.86 -1.96 -25.41
N PHE A 62 30.38 -0.94 -26.12
CA PHE A 62 28.94 -0.67 -26.19
C PHE A 62 28.18 -1.80 -26.87
N GLN A 63 28.69 -2.35 -27.98
CA GLN A 63 28.08 -3.50 -28.66
C GLN A 63 28.05 -4.77 -27.79
N ALA A 64 29.09 -4.99 -26.98
CA ALA A 64 29.17 -6.13 -26.07
C ALA A 64 28.18 -6.03 -24.89
N LEU A 65 27.84 -4.79 -24.46
CA LEU A 65 26.96 -4.56 -23.32
C LEU A 65 25.50 -4.90 -23.61
N HIS A 66 24.92 -4.45 -24.73
CA HIS A 66 23.48 -4.60 -24.97
C HIS A 66 23.04 -4.57 -26.45
N GLY A 67 23.33 -5.64 -27.22
CA GLY A 67 22.63 -5.97 -28.48
C GLY A 67 22.39 -4.81 -29.45
N GLU A 68 21.18 -4.67 -30.01
CA GLU A 68 20.79 -3.57 -30.92
C GLU A 68 20.13 -2.37 -30.22
N ALA A 69 20.13 -2.32 -28.88
CA ALA A 69 19.46 -1.27 -28.10
C ALA A 69 17.95 -1.06 -28.43
N ASP A 70 17.24 -2.15 -28.76
CA ASP A 70 15.83 -2.08 -29.18
C ASP A 70 14.85 -1.85 -28.03
N SER A 71 15.18 -2.34 -26.83
CA SER A 71 14.31 -2.18 -25.65
C SER A 71 14.72 -0.99 -24.79
N ILE A 72 13.74 -0.35 -24.15
CA ILE A 72 14.00 0.72 -23.16
C ILE A 72 14.94 0.25 -22.06
N ALA A 73 14.84 -1.01 -21.61
CA ALA A 73 15.74 -1.56 -20.61
C ALA A 73 17.21 -1.57 -21.06
N GLN A 74 17.48 -1.97 -22.30
CA GLN A 74 18.83 -1.92 -22.89
C GLN A 74 19.31 -0.48 -23.04
N GLN A 75 18.45 0.42 -23.52
CA GLN A 75 18.80 1.85 -23.68
C GLN A 75 19.14 2.52 -22.34
N LEU A 76 18.42 2.18 -21.26
CA LEU A 76 18.72 2.65 -19.91
C LEU A 76 20.04 2.08 -19.37
N ALA A 77 20.38 0.84 -19.70
CA ALA A 77 21.66 0.27 -19.30
C ALA A 77 22.84 0.95 -20.02
N ILE A 78 22.67 1.26 -21.32
CA ILE A 78 23.62 2.08 -22.09
C ILE A 78 23.76 3.47 -21.46
N TYR A 79 22.66 4.13 -21.09
CA TYR A 79 22.68 5.42 -20.38
C TYR A 79 23.51 5.38 -19.09
N ARG A 80 23.26 4.37 -18.24
CA ARG A 80 23.99 4.21 -16.97
C ARG A 80 25.49 4.01 -17.21
N GLU A 81 25.88 3.18 -18.17
CA GLU A 81 27.29 2.99 -18.48
C GLU A 81 27.91 4.25 -19.09
N TYR A 82 27.21 4.94 -19.98
CA TYR A 82 27.65 6.21 -20.55
C TYR A 82 27.97 7.24 -19.45
N HIS A 83 27.05 7.46 -18.51
CA HIS A 83 27.31 8.37 -17.37
C HIS A 83 28.40 7.85 -16.44
N ARG A 84 28.51 6.53 -16.23
CA ARG A 84 29.60 5.95 -15.44
C ARG A 84 30.98 6.27 -16.06
N LEU A 85 31.08 6.22 -17.40
CA LEU A 85 32.31 6.54 -18.12
C LEU A 85 32.61 8.05 -18.12
N ILE A 86 31.61 8.90 -18.25
CA ILE A 86 31.76 10.36 -18.07
C ILE A 86 32.30 10.68 -16.67
N ASN A 87 31.74 10.06 -15.63
CA ASN A 87 32.19 10.25 -14.24
C ASN A 87 33.63 9.74 -14.00
N ARG A 88 34.13 8.85 -14.88
CA ARG A 88 35.53 8.41 -14.90
C ARG A 88 36.42 9.29 -15.79
N MET A 89 35.93 10.47 -16.17
CA MET A 89 36.61 11.46 -17.00
C MET A 89 36.90 10.99 -18.43
N VAL A 90 36.15 10.03 -18.96
CA VAL A 90 36.21 9.73 -20.40
C VAL A 90 35.55 10.88 -21.16
N PRO A 91 36.18 11.47 -22.19
CA PRO A 91 35.61 12.59 -22.94
C PRO A 91 34.27 12.23 -23.59
N SER A 92 33.24 13.06 -23.37
CA SER A 92 31.91 12.83 -23.94
C SER A 92 31.93 12.75 -25.47
N SER A 93 32.74 13.59 -26.15
CA SER A 93 32.88 13.56 -27.61
C SER A 93 33.38 12.22 -28.16
N LEU A 94 34.22 11.52 -27.41
CA LEU A 94 34.69 10.18 -27.76
C LEU A 94 33.58 9.13 -27.58
N LEU A 95 32.83 9.22 -26.48
CA LEU A 95 31.71 8.32 -26.20
C LEU A 95 30.55 8.54 -27.18
N ASP A 96 30.27 9.78 -27.56
CA ASP A 96 29.22 10.13 -28.52
C ASP A 96 29.52 9.56 -29.91
N SER A 97 30.78 9.71 -30.36
CA SER A 97 31.26 9.10 -31.60
C SER A 97 31.14 7.57 -31.55
N ALA A 98 31.54 6.95 -30.44
CA ALA A 98 31.45 5.50 -30.27
C ALA A 98 29.98 5.02 -30.25
N LEU A 99 29.08 5.74 -29.58
CA LEU A 99 27.64 5.42 -29.57
C LEU A 99 27.01 5.54 -30.96
N GLN A 100 27.35 6.59 -31.72
CA GLN A 100 26.84 6.79 -33.07
C GLN A 100 27.27 5.65 -34.01
N GLN A 101 28.51 5.16 -33.87
CA GLN A 101 29.03 4.06 -34.66
C GLN A 101 28.48 2.70 -34.20
N ALA A 102 28.30 2.49 -32.89
CA ALA A 102 27.75 1.26 -32.34
C ALA A 102 26.26 1.09 -32.67
N TYR A 103 25.50 2.19 -32.70
CA TYR A 103 24.04 2.18 -32.79
C TYR A 103 23.48 3.18 -33.81
N PRO A 104 23.88 3.14 -35.09
CA PRO A 104 23.55 4.19 -36.06
C PRO A 104 22.04 4.41 -36.24
N ASN A 105 21.25 3.34 -36.22
CA ASN A 105 19.79 3.40 -36.39
C ASN A 105 19.03 3.81 -35.11
N ARG A 106 19.69 3.75 -33.94
CA ARG A 106 19.09 4.05 -32.63
C ARG A 106 19.67 5.28 -31.96
N TYR A 107 20.74 5.85 -32.51
CA TYR A 107 21.48 6.96 -31.91
C TYR A 107 20.59 8.16 -31.57
N SER A 108 19.70 8.56 -32.49
CA SER A 108 18.78 9.67 -32.23
C SER A 108 17.79 9.39 -31.09
N ALA A 109 17.29 8.15 -30.99
CA ALA A 109 16.41 7.73 -29.91
C ALA A 109 17.16 7.65 -28.57
N LEU A 110 18.39 7.15 -28.57
CA LEU A 110 19.27 7.14 -27.40
C LEU A 110 19.56 8.55 -26.91
N GLN A 111 19.92 9.48 -27.80
CA GLN A 111 20.14 10.88 -27.41
C GLN A 111 18.89 11.53 -26.83
N ALA A 112 17.71 11.33 -27.45
CA ALA A 112 16.46 11.85 -26.91
C ALA A 112 16.15 11.30 -25.51
N LEU A 113 16.42 10.00 -25.28
CA LEU A 113 16.27 9.38 -23.96
C LEU A 113 17.25 9.99 -22.94
N PHE A 114 18.52 10.14 -23.30
CA PHE A 114 19.57 10.65 -22.42
C PHE A 114 19.26 12.10 -22.02
N ASP A 115 18.97 12.95 -23.00
CA ASP A 115 18.54 14.33 -22.77
C ASP A 115 17.32 14.41 -21.86
N GLY A 116 16.34 13.53 -22.07
CA GLY A 116 15.14 13.46 -21.23
C GLY A 116 15.48 13.11 -19.78
N LEU A 117 16.36 12.13 -19.56
CA LEU A 117 16.78 11.68 -18.23
C LEU A 117 17.60 12.74 -17.51
N ASP A 118 18.50 13.43 -18.21
CA ASP A 118 19.30 14.51 -17.64
C ASP A 118 18.42 15.70 -17.26
N ARG A 119 17.45 16.08 -18.12
CA ARG A 119 16.45 17.10 -17.76
C ARG A 119 15.61 16.70 -16.56
N TYR A 120 15.24 15.42 -16.46
CA TYR A 120 14.51 14.90 -15.30
C TYR A 120 15.33 14.99 -14.01
N GLN A 121 16.61 14.60 -14.05
CA GLN A 121 17.52 14.71 -12.90
C GLN A 121 17.72 16.16 -12.46
N GLN A 122 17.95 17.07 -13.41
CA GLN A 122 18.05 18.50 -13.11
C GLN A 122 16.77 19.03 -12.49
N TRP A 123 15.61 18.64 -13.01
CA TRP A 123 14.32 19.02 -12.43
C TRP A 123 14.16 18.49 -11.00
N LEU A 124 14.57 17.25 -10.72
CA LEU A 124 14.53 16.71 -9.34
C LEU A 124 15.36 17.55 -8.37
N LEU A 125 16.59 17.94 -8.78
CA LEU A 125 17.46 18.79 -7.96
C LEU A 125 16.83 20.16 -7.70
N GLN A 126 16.23 20.76 -8.73
CA GLN A 126 15.54 22.06 -8.62
C GLN A 126 14.28 21.98 -7.75
N GLN A 127 13.53 20.90 -7.85
CA GLN A 127 12.25 20.72 -7.14
C GLN A 127 12.39 20.06 -5.78
N HIS A 128 13.59 19.65 -5.36
CA HIS A 128 13.85 18.87 -4.16
C HIS A 128 13.11 19.38 -2.92
N LYS A 129 13.24 20.69 -2.61
CA LYS A 129 12.58 21.31 -1.45
C LYS A 129 11.05 21.25 -1.55
N THR A 130 10.50 21.46 -2.75
CA THR A 130 9.06 21.38 -2.97
C THR A 130 8.56 19.95 -2.85
N LEU A 131 9.27 18.98 -3.42
CA LEU A 131 8.88 17.57 -3.39
C LEU A 131 8.88 17.01 -1.96
N ILE A 132 9.85 17.40 -1.12
CA ILE A 132 9.89 16.99 0.29
C ILE A 132 8.73 17.57 1.11
N ALA A 133 8.24 18.75 0.75
CA ALA A 133 7.14 19.40 1.47
C ALA A 133 5.75 18.84 1.11
N LEU A 134 5.63 18.07 0.02
CA LEU A 134 4.38 17.48 -0.42
C LEU A 134 4.05 16.21 0.36
N THR A 135 2.76 15.87 0.43
CA THR A 135 2.37 14.52 0.82
C THR A 135 2.86 13.52 -0.21
N GLU A 136 3.00 12.25 0.17
CA GLU A 136 3.43 11.19 -0.74
C GLU A 136 2.53 11.11 -1.99
N LEU A 137 1.21 11.24 -1.79
CA LEU A 137 0.21 11.27 -2.86
C LEU A 137 0.49 12.37 -3.89
N GLU A 138 0.67 13.58 -3.40
CA GLU A 138 0.91 14.76 -4.24
C GLU A 138 2.29 14.70 -4.89
N ARG A 139 3.30 14.23 -4.15
CA ARG A 139 4.66 14.05 -4.63
C ARG A 139 4.67 13.12 -5.82
N ASN A 140 4.09 11.91 -5.73
CA ASN A 140 4.18 11.00 -6.86
C ASN A 140 3.29 11.39 -8.02
N ALA A 141 2.13 12.00 -7.77
CA ALA A 141 1.34 12.60 -8.85
C ALA A 141 2.20 13.62 -9.63
N ARG A 142 2.96 14.45 -8.92
CA ARG A 142 3.88 15.43 -9.53
C ARG A 142 5.06 14.78 -10.24
N LEU A 143 5.65 13.73 -9.66
CA LEU A 143 6.72 12.96 -10.32
C LEU A 143 6.20 12.33 -11.62
N TRP A 144 5.06 11.63 -11.58
CA TRP A 144 4.45 11.01 -12.76
C TRP A 144 4.02 12.02 -13.81
N GLN A 145 3.53 13.19 -13.40
CA GLN A 145 3.24 14.29 -14.33
C GLN A 145 4.52 14.72 -15.07
N GLN A 146 5.63 14.90 -14.35
CA GLN A 146 6.90 15.27 -14.98
C GLN A 146 7.44 14.16 -15.88
N ARG A 147 7.38 12.91 -15.43
CA ARG A 147 7.80 11.73 -16.21
C ARG A 147 7.00 11.63 -17.51
N HIS A 148 5.67 11.78 -17.46
CA HIS A 148 4.84 11.79 -18.67
C HIS A 148 5.11 13.00 -19.57
N ALA A 149 5.38 14.18 -19.00
CA ALA A 149 5.71 15.36 -19.79
C ALA A 149 7.02 15.19 -20.58
N LEU A 150 8.01 14.48 -20.01
CA LEU A 150 9.31 14.26 -20.65
C LEU A 150 9.34 13.05 -21.58
N PHE A 151 8.65 11.96 -21.24
CA PHE A 151 8.79 10.67 -21.92
C PHE A 151 7.49 10.12 -22.53
N GLY A 152 6.37 10.82 -22.37
CA GLY A 152 5.07 10.38 -22.88
C GLY A 152 4.70 8.98 -22.38
N GLU A 153 4.34 8.09 -23.30
CA GLU A 153 3.98 6.70 -22.98
C GLU A 153 5.18 5.83 -22.56
N GLN A 154 6.42 6.21 -22.93
CA GLN A 154 7.63 5.46 -22.55
C GLN A 154 7.93 5.58 -21.05
N ALA A 155 7.36 6.58 -20.36
CA ALA A 155 7.55 6.76 -18.92
C ALA A 155 7.29 5.47 -18.13
N ARG A 156 6.23 4.72 -18.46
CA ARG A 156 5.94 3.47 -17.73
C ARG A 156 7.03 2.42 -17.92
N GLN A 157 7.59 2.31 -19.12
CA GLN A 157 8.66 1.35 -19.40
C GLN A 157 9.97 1.75 -18.70
N ILE A 158 10.25 3.05 -18.58
CA ILE A 158 11.44 3.55 -17.90
C ILE A 158 11.40 3.25 -16.40
N TRP A 159 10.23 3.44 -15.77
CA TRP A 159 10.02 3.20 -14.33
C TRP A 159 9.31 1.87 -14.03
N GLN A 160 9.33 0.90 -14.95
CA GLN A 160 8.61 -0.37 -14.78
C GLN A 160 9.07 -1.14 -13.54
N GLN A 161 10.39 -1.18 -13.29
CA GLN A 161 10.94 -1.85 -12.12
C GLN A 161 10.43 -1.26 -10.80
N GLU A 162 10.26 0.07 -10.73
CA GLU A 162 9.70 0.78 -9.57
C GLU A 162 8.23 0.39 -9.37
N LEU A 163 7.45 0.35 -10.46
CA LEU A 163 6.05 -0.06 -10.45
C LEU A 163 5.89 -1.53 -9.99
N ASP A 164 6.73 -2.43 -10.51
CA ASP A 164 6.70 -3.85 -10.15
C ASP A 164 7.03 -4.07 -8.68
N GLN A 165 8.03 -3.36 -8.15
CA GLN A 165 8.38 -3.42 -6.73
C GLN A 165 7.22 -2.94 -5.85
N HIS A 166 6.54 -1.86 -6.26
CA HIS A 166 5.34 -1.36 -5.58
C HIS A 166 4.21 -2.38 -5.55
N GLU A 167 3.95 -3.00 -6.71
CA GLU A 167 2.95 -4.04 -6.81
C GLU A 167 3.30 -5.25 -5.93
N GLN A 168 4.56 -5.68 -5.91
CA GLN A 168 5.03 -6.77 -5.05
C GLN A 168 4.88 -6.44 -3.56
N GLN A 169 5.25 -5.23 -3.14
CA GLN A 169 5.06 -4.78 -1.76
C GLN A 169 3.58 -4.78 -1.37
N ARG A 170 2.70 -4.27 -2.25
CA ARG A 170 1.25 -4.30 -2.03
C ARG A 170 0.72 -5.72 -1.89
N LEU A 171 1.15 -6.63 -2.77
CA LEU A 171 0.75 -8.03 -2.71
C LEU A 171 1.27 -8.72 -1.43
N ALA A 172 2.48 -8.40 -0.98
CA ALA A 172 3.03 -8.91 0.27
C ALA A 172 2.22 -8.45 1.49
N VAL A 173 1.84 -7.16 1.56
CA VAL A 173 0.97 -6.63 2.61
C VAL A 173 -0.40 -7.32 2.59
N GLN A 174 -1.00 -7.49 1.42
CA GLN A 174 -2.28 -8.18 1.29
C GLN A 174 -2.21 -9.64 1.74
N ALA A 175 -1.16 -10.35 1.34
CA ALA A 175 -0.93 -11.73 1.75
C ALA A 175 -0.76 -11.86 3.27
N GLU A 176 -0.01 -10.93 3.87
CA GLU A 176 0.20 -10.92 5.31
C GLU A 176 -1.08 -10.57 6.09
N LEU A 177 -1.86 -9.60 5.62
CA LEU A 177 -3.19 -9.31 6.21
C LEU A 177 -4.13 -10.52 6.11
N GLN A 178 -4.09 -11.26 5.00
CA GLN A 178 -4.87 -12.50 4.85
C GLN A 178 -4.37 -13.59 5.81
N ARG A 179 -3.05 -13.73 6.00
CA ARG A 179 -2.48 -14.65 6.99
C ARG A 179 -2.96 -14.31 8.40
N LEU A 180 -2.92 -13.03 8.76
CA LEU A 180 -3.39 -12.53 10.06
C LEU A 180 -4.90 -12.67 10.24
N HIS A 181 -5.67 -12.67 9.15
CA HIS A 181 -7.12 -12.86 9.21
C HIS A 181 -7.49 -14.22 9.81
N ASP A 182 -6.76 -15.28 9.49
CA ASP A 182 -7.14 -16.66 9.84
C ASP A 182 -6.20 -17.34 10.86
N THR A 183 -5.15 -16.66 11.31
CA THR A 183 -4.16 -17.19 12.26
C THR A 183 -4.76 -17.60 13.62
N GLU A 184 -4.09 -18.52 14.32
CA GLU A 184 -4.37 -18.94 15.70
C GLU A 184 -3.41 -18.27 16.71
N GLN A 185 -2.58 -17.33 16.27
CA GLN A 185 -1.64 -16.62 17.13
C GLN A 185 -2.36 -15.79 18.20
N PRO A 186 -1.77 -15.58 19.40
CA PRO A 186 -2.34 -14.73 20.44
C PRO A 186 -2.60 -13.29 19.97
N LEU A 187 -3.63 -12.64 20.52
CA LEU A 187 -4.00 -11.25 20.19
C LEU A 187 -2.82 -10.26 20.15
N GLN A 188 -1.87 -10.37 21.10
CA GLN A 188 -0.71 -9.48 21.16
C GLN A 188 0.25 -9.68 19.98
N GLN A 189 0.42 -10.93 19.53
CA GLN A 189 1.25 -11.23 18.36
C GLN A 189 0.58 -10.77 17.08
N ILE A 190 -0.74 -10.97 16.95
CA ILE A 190 -1.51 -10.46 15.81
C ILE A 190 -1.37 -8.93 15.72
N TRP A 191 -1.43 -8.23 16.87
CA TRP A 191 -1.23 -6.79 16.92
C TRP A 191 0.16 -6.39 16.45
N PHE A 192 1.21 -7.04 16.97
CA PHE A 192 2.58 -6.76 16.59
C PHE A 192 2.82 -6.99 15.09
N ASP A 193 2.37 -8.14 14.57
CA ASP A 193 2.50 -8.49 13.16
C ASP A 193 1.74 -7.49 12.28
N LEU A 194 0.54 -7.07 12.69
CA LEU A 194 -0.23 -6.03 11.99
C LEU A 194 0.50 -4.68 11.99
N GLN A 195 1.03 -4.25 13.14
CA GLN A 195 1.77 -3.01 13.25
C GLN A 195 3.03 -3.04 12.37
N SER A 196 3.76 -4.16 12.34
CA SER A 196 4.90 -4.37 11.45
C SER A 196 4.49 -4.27 9.98
N THR A 197 3.45 -5.01 9.61
CA THR A 197 2.94 -5.08 8.22
C THR A 197 2.47 -3.72 7.70
N LEU A 198 1.81 -2.92 8.55
CA LEU A 198 1.32 -1.61 8.17
C LEU A 198 2.38 -0.52 8.32
N SER A 199 3.43 -0.71 9.11
CA SER A 199 4.52 0.27 9.21
C SER A 199 5.48 0.15 8.02
N GLN A 200 5.81 -1.04 7.54
CA GLN A 200 6.82 -1.21 6.47
C GLN A 200 6.53 -0.45 5.14
N PRO A 201 5.28 -0.35 4.65
CA PRO A 201 4.98 0.40 3.42
C PRO A 201 4.49 1.83 3.66
N LEU A 202 4.08 2.20 4.88
CA LEU A 202 3.39 3.48 5.17
C LEU A 202 4.21 4.43 6.06
N SER A 203 5.47 4.09 6.35
CA SER A 203 6.34 4.82 7.29
C SER A 203 6.66 6.28 6.91
N GLN A 204 6.24 6.78 5.73
CA GLN A 204 6.45 8.18 5.35
C GLN A 204 5.16 8.98 5.12
N THR A 205 4.01 8.33 4.95
CA THR A 205 2.70 8.97 5.09
C THR A 205 2.33 9.13 6.56
N GLN A 206 1.60 10.19 6.88
CA GLN A 206 0.95 10.35 8.19
C GLN A 206 0.40 9.00 8.67
N GLY A 207 0.99 8.47 9.74
CA GLY A 207 0.81 7.08 10.14
C GLY A 207 -0.66 6.68 10.20
N VAL A 208 -0.97 5.43 9.87
CA VAL A 208 -2.32 4.88 9.96
C VAL A 208 -2.91 5.27 11.31
N GLY A 209 -3.93 6.13 11.28
CA GLY A 209 -4.52 6.67 12.50
C GLY A 209 -4.94 5.52 13.41
N THR A 210 -4.76 5.69 14.72
CA THR A 210 -5.04 4.66 15.74
C THR A 210 -6.42 4.02 15.60
N ALA A 211 -7.42 4.80 15.15
CA ALA A 211 -8.76 4.31 14.84
C ALA A 211 -8.83 3.40 13.60
N ALA A 212 -8.08 3.69 12.53
CA ALA A 212 -8.02 2.84 11.35
C ALA A 212 -7.31 1.51 11.67
N MET A 213 -6.21 1.57 12.42
CA MET A 213 -5.48 0.36 12.83
C MET A 213 -6.33 -0.52 13.75
N ALA A 214 -7.07 0.09 14.69
CA ALA A 214 -8.06 -0.61 15.51
C ALA A 214 -9.17 -1.28 14.68
N ASN A 215 -9.67 -0.59 13.65
CA ASN A 215 -10.72 -1.13 12.78
C ASN A 215 -10.25 -2.33 11.96
N VAL A 216 -9.00 -2.32 11.49
CA VAL A 216 -8.41 -3.48 10.81
C VAL A 216 -8.21 -4.62 11.80
N PHE A 217 -7.58 -4.35 12.95
CA PHE A 217 -7.33 -5.36 13.98
C PHE A 217 -8.61 -6.06 14.47
N PHE A 218 -9.61 -5.30 14.92
CA PHE A 218 -10.90 -5.87 15.33
C PHE A 218 -11.73 -6.36 14.12
N GLY A 219 -11.28 -6.15 12.89
CA GLY A 219 -11.88 -6.71 11.69
C GLY A 219 -11.37 -8.11 11.32
N LEU A 220 -10.28 -8.59 11.94
CA LEU A 220 -9.70 -9.91 11.65
C LEU A 220 -10.54 -11.03 12.29
N ASP A 221 -10.78 -12.11 11.55
CA ASP A 221 -11.59 -13.24 12.04
C ASP A 221 -10.87 -13.99 13.18
N SER A 222 -9.54 -14.08 13.13
CA SER A 222 -8.67 -14.56 14.20
C SER A 222 -8.91 -13.83 15.53
N VAL A 223 -8.96 -12.51 15.49
CA VAL A 223 -9.26 -11.65 16.65
C VAL A 223 -10.70 -11.87 17.12
N GLN A 224 -11.66 -11.90 16.19
CA GLN A 224 -13.06 -12.11 16.55
C GLN A 224 -13.33 -13.48 17.18
N ARG A 225 -12.68 -14.55 16.69
CA ARG A 225 -12.78 -15.90 17.27
C ARG A 225 -12.25 -15.93 18.71
N GLN A 226 -11.08 -15.34 18.94
CA GLN A 226 -10.50 -15.26 20.28
C GLN A 226 -11.39 -14.46 21.24
N LEU A 227 -11.87 -13.29 20.81
CA LEU A 227 -12.78 -12.48 21.62
C LEU A 227 -14.11 -13.19 21.90
N ALA A 228 -14.66 -13.91 20.92
CA ALA A 228 -15.90 -14.67 21.08
C ALA A 228 -15.76 -15.80 22.12
N ALA A 229 -14.60 -16.46 22.17
CA ALA A 229 -14.31 -17.54 23.11
C ALA A 229 -14.13 -17.06 24.56
N MET A 230 -13.81 -15.77 24.77
CA MET A 230 -13.61 -15.21 26.10
C MET A 230 -14.95 -14.93 26.83
N PRO A 231 -14.99 -15.13 28.16
CA PRO A 231 -16.04 -14.57 29.02
C PRO A 231 -16.16 -13.06 28.88
N ALA A 232 -17.34 -12.48 29.14
CA ALA A 232 -17.63 -11.08 28.88
C ALA A 232 -16.62 -10.10 29.53
N ASP A 233 -16.28 -10.32 30.81
CA ASP A 233 -15.35 -9.45 31.54
C ASP A 233 -13.92 -9.55 30.99
N GLN A 234 -13.46 -10.77 30.72
CA GLN A 234 -12.13 -11.01 30.13
C GLN A 234 -12.04 -10.44 28.71
N ARG A 235 -13.11 -10.56 27.93
CA ARG A 235 -13.22 -9.99 26.59
C ARG A 235 -13.10 -8.47 26.61
N GLN A 236 -13.80 -7.80 27.53
CA GLN A 236 -13.72 -6.35 27.67
C GLN A 236 -12.30 -5.91 28.06
N ALA A 237 -11.69 -6.59 29.03
CA ALA A 237 -10.31 -6.33 29.41
C ALA A 237 -9.32 -6.50 28.24
N ALA A 238 -9.49 -7.54 27.43
CA ALA A 238 -8.66 -7.78 26.24
C ALA A 238 -8.83 -6.66 25.19
N ILE A 239 -10.06 -6.21 24.95
CA ILE A 239 -10.35 -5.10 24.04
C ILE A 239 -9.69 -3.79 24.53
N ASP A 240 -9.78 -3.50 25.83
CA ASP A 240 -9.25 -2.26 26.41
C ASP A 240 -7.71 -2.27 26.50
N GLN A 241 -7.11 -3.45 26.71
CA GLN A 241 -5.67 -3.65 26.59
C GLN A 241 -5.20 -3.40 25.16
N ALA A 242 -5.89 -3.96 24.15
CA ALA A 242 -5.53 -3.74 22.75
C ALA A 242 -5.61 -2.25 22.37
N ARG A 243 -6.66 -1.54 22.81
CA ARG A 243 -6.78 -0.08 22.62
C ARG A 243 -5.67 0.70 23.32
N GLN A 244 -5.21 0.23 24.49
CA GLN A 244 -4.07 0.83 25.17
C GLN A 244 -2.80 0.75 24.33
N GLN A 245 -2.51 -0.44 23.79
CA GLN A 245 -1.35 -0.70 22.95
C GLN A 245 -1.38 0.11 21.65
N MET A 246 -2.58 0.38 21.14
CA MET A 246 -2.83 1.26 20.00
C MET A 246 -2.68 2.77 20.32
N GLY A 247 -2.43 3.15 21.58
CA GLY A 247 -2.24 4.55 21.97
C GLY A 247 -3.52 5.35 22.20
N PHE A 248 -4.67 4.70 22.45
CA PHE A 248 -5.89 5.41 22.81
C PHE A 248 -5.76 6.04 24.21
N SER A 249 -6.18 7.30 24.35
CA SER A 249 -6.24 7.97 25.65
C SER A 249 -7.23 7.28 26.59
N GLN A 250 -7.01 7.41 27.91
CA GLN A 250 -7.89 6.82 28.92
C GLN A 250 -9.36 7.20 28.71
N GLN A 251 -9.64 8.51 28.57
CA GLN A 251 -10.98 9.01 28.33
C GLN A 251 -11.66 8.37 27.11
N ARG A 252 -10.90 8.16 26.03
CA ARG A 252 -11.43 7.53 24.82
C ARG A 252 -11.70 6.04 25.04
N ARG A 253 -10.84 5.34 25.77
CA ARG A 253 -11.06 3.93 26.13
C ARG A 253 -12.31 3.77 26.99
N ASP A 254 -12.49 4.61 28.01
CA ASP A 254 -13.66 4.58 28.89
C ASP A 254 -14.96 4.78 28.10
N TRP A 255 -14.98 5.76 27.20
CA TRP A 255 -16.13 6.02 26.33
C TRP A 255 -16.43 4.84 25.39
N LEU A 256 -15.39 4.22 24.79
CA LEU A 256 -15.57 3.05 23.93
C LEU A 256 -16.06 1.83 24.73
N ALA A 257 -15.54 1.62 25.95
CA ALA A 257 -15.97 0.54 26.84
C ALA A 257 -17.46 0.66 27.21
N GLN A 258 -17.94 1.87 27.51
CA GLN A 258 -19.38 2.11 27.74
C GLN A 258 -20.23 1.74 26.52
N ARG A 259 -19.77 2.08 25.30
CA ARG A 259 -20.48 1.70 24.06
C ARG A 259 -20.46 0.20 23.84
N ASP A 260 -19.36 -0.47 24.14
CA ASP A 260 -19.25 -1.92 24.04
C ASP A 260 -20.25 -2.61 24.99
N GLN A 261 -20.37 -2.11 26.23
CA GLN A 261 -21.35 -2.61 27.21
C GLN A 261 -22.79 -2.42 26.74
N GLN A 262 -23.14 -1.25 26.21
CA GLN A 262 -24.48 -1.01 25.66
C GLN A 262 -24.81 -1.97 24.50
N ARG A 263 -23.82 -2.24 23.64
CA ARG A 263 -23.95 -3.20 22.53
C ARG A 263 -24.08 -4.63 23.03
N GLU A 264 -23.33 -5.02 24.05
CA GLU A 264 -23.45 -6.32 24.73
C GLU A 264 -24.88 -6.52 25.24
N GLN A 265 -25.39 -5.57 26.02
CA GLN A 265 -26.75 -5.66 26.56
C GLN A 265 -27.81 -5.74 25.44
N ARG A 266 -27.65 -4.96 24.37
CA ARG A 266 -28.55 -5.02 23.21
C ARG A 266 -28.48 -6.38 22.51
N TRP A 267 -27.28 -6.95 22.38
CA TRP A 267 -27.10 -8.25 21.75
C TRP A 267 -27.68 -9.39 22.60
N GLN A 268 -27.44 -9.38 23.90
CA GLN A 268 -28.01 -10.37 24.84
C GLN A 268 -29.53 -10.35 24.84
N ARG A 269 -30.15 -9.16 24.84
CA ARG A 269 -31.61 -9.03 24.67
C ARG A 269 -32.08 -9.63 23.35
N GLY A 270 -31.36 -9.37 22.26
CA GLY A 270 -31.64 -9.96 20.95
C GLY A 270 -31.53 -11.49 20.93
N LEU A 271 -30.52 -12.07 21.58
CA LEU A 271 -30.38 -13.53 21.68
C LEU A 271 -31.52 -14.16 22.48
N SER A 272 -31.88 -13.57 23.63
CA SER A 272 -33.03 -14.02 24.44
C SER A 272 -34.33 -13.93 23.64
N TYR A 273 -34.52 -12.85 22.88
CA TYR A 273 -35.65 -12.70 21.97
C TYR A 273 -35.70 -13.83 20.93
N MET A 274 -34.57 -14.20 20.31
CA MET A 274 -34.55 -15.28 19.32
C MET A 274 -34.93 -16.64 19.93
N GLN A 275 -34.52 -16.91 21.18
CA GLN A 275 -34.91 -18.12 21.91
C GLN A 275 -36.42 -18.13 22.18
N GLN A 276 -36.97 -17.04 22.72
CA GLN A 276 -38.42 -16.91 22.99
C GLN A 276 -39.25 -16.99 21.71
N ARG A 277 -38.78 -16.36 20.63
CA ARG A 277 -39.38 -16.43 19.31
C ARG A 277 -39.47 -17.88 18.82
N GLN A 278 -38.40 -18.66 18.95
CA GLN A 278 -38.39 -20.06 18.55
C GLN A 278 -39.40 -20.89 19.36
N GLN A 279 -39.52 -20.63 20.66
CA GLN A 279 -40.54 -21.27 21.51
C GLN A 279 -41.96 -20.92 21.07
N LEU A 280 -42.23 -19.65 20.73
CA LEU A 280 -43.53 -19.22 20.22
C LEU A 280 -43.87 -19.90 18.88
N GLN A 281 -42.89 -20.01 17.98
CA GLN A 281 -43.07 -20.69 16.69
C GLN A 281 -43.33 -22.20 16.83
N ALA A 282 -42.84 -22.83 17.89
CA ALA A 282 -43.13 -24.23 18.18
C ALA A 282 -44.53 -24.45 18.77
N ALA A 283 -45.05 -23.45 19.50
CA ALA A 283 -46.31 -23.56 20.24
C ALA A 283 -47.54 -23.00 19.49
N TYR A 284 -47.35 -22.04 18.58
CA TYR A 284 -48.43 -21.30 17.94
C TYR A 284 -48.26 -21.21 16.42
N GLN A 285 -49.37 -21.02 15.71
CA GLN A 285 -49.39 -20.86 14.25
C GLN A 285 -50.37 -19.77 13.81
N GLY A 286 -50.31 -19.38 12.54
CA GLY A 286 -51.25 -18.43 11.94
C GLY A 286 -51.29 -17.07 12.65
N ALA A 287 -52.50 -16.52 12.79
CA ALA A 287 -52.72 -15.20 13.38
C ALA A 287 -52.30 -15.11 14.86
N GLU A 288 -52.45 -16.19 15.63
CA GLU A 288 -52.07 -16.19 17.05
C GLU A 288 -50.55 -16.05 17.22
N LEU A 289 -49.76 -16.75 16.40
CA LEU A 289 -48.32 -16.60 16.37
C LEU A 289 -47.92 -15.16 16.05
N GLN A 290 -48.55 -14.54 15.04
CA GLN A 290 -48.25 -13.17 14.64
C GLN A 290 -48.50 -12.16 15.77
N GLN A 291 -49.63 -12.29 16.48
CA GLN A 291 -49.94 -11.42 17.62
C GLN A 291 -48.94 -11.60 18.76
N ARG A 292 -48.58 -12.84 19.11
CA ARG A 292 -47.61 -13.12 20.18
C ARG A 292 -46.20 -12.64 19.83
N LEU A 293 -45.80 -12.79 18.56
CA LEU A 293 -44.51 -12.25 18.09
C LEU A 293 -44.48 -10.72 18.15
N ALA A 294 -45.56 -10.04 17.74
CA ALA A 294 -45.65 -8.59 17.84
C ALA A 294 -45.57 -8.10 19.30
N ALA A 295 -46.26 -8.78 20.23
CA ALA A 295 -46.19 -8.48 21.66
C ALA A 295 -44.76 -8.69 22.21
N LEU A 296 -44.11 -9.80 21.85
CA LEU A 296 -42.73 -10.09 22.25
C LEU A 296 -41.74 -9.04 21.71
N GLN A 297 -41.87 -8.65 20.45
CA GLN A 297 -41.03 -7.60 19.84
C GLN A 297 -41.19 -6.27 20.58
N GLN A 298 -42.44 -5.87 20.87
CA GLN A 298 -42.73 -4.65 21.61
C GLN A 298 -42.14 -4.69 23.03
N GLN A 299 -42.24 -5.83 23.71
CA GLN A 299 -41.69 -6.02 25.05
C GLN A 299 -40.16 -5.90 25.09
N VAL A 300 -39.45 -6.52 24.13
CA VAL A 300 -37.99 -6.58 24.15
C VAL A 300 -37.33 -5.32 23.57
N PHE A 301 -37.89 -4.79 22.48
CA PHE A 301 -37.27 -3.74 21.67
C PHE A 301 -37.95 -2.37 21.79
N GLY A 302 -39.16 -2.29 22.34
CA GLY A 302 -39.90 -1.06 22.52
C GLY A 302 -40.02 -0.28 21.20
N HIS A 303 -39.43 0.92 21.16
CA HIS A 303 -39.44 1.78 19.98
C HIS A 303 -38.82 1.16 18.71
N GLU A 304 -37.92 0.17 18.83
CA GLU A 304 -37.33 -0.50 17.66
C GLU A 304 -38.19 -1.67 17.13
N ALA A 305 -39.26 -2.06 17.83
CA ALA A 305 -40.06 -3.24 17.50
C ALA A 305 -40.62 -3.20 16.07
N ALA A 306 -41.15 -2.05 15.63
CA ALA A 306 -41.67 -1.89 14.27
C ALA A 306 -40.59 -2.07 13.19
N THR A 307 -39.36 -1.65 13.47
CA THR A 307 -38.23 -1.84 12.55
C THR A 307 -37.81 -3.29 12.49
N ILE A 308 -37.67 -3.95 13.65
CA ILE A 308 -37.36 -5.39 13.72
C ILE A 308 -38.43 -6.22 13.01
N ALA A 309 -39.72 -5.90 13.21
CA ALA A 309 -40.81 -6.60 12.54
C ALA A 309 -40.73 -6.51 11.01
N LYS A 310 -40.50 -5.32 10.46
CA LYS A 310 -40.35 -5.11 9.01
C LYS A 310 -39.16 -5.88 8.44
N GLU A 311 -38.04 -5.88 9.16
CA GLU A 311 -36.86 -6.62 8.77
C GLU A 311 -37.11 -8.13 8.72
N GLU A 312 -37.76 -8.68 9.75
CA GLU A 312 -38.05 -10.11 9.80
C GLU A 312 -39.04 -10.54 8.71
N GLN A 313 -40.01 -9.69 8.37
CA GLN A 313 -40.92 -9.91 7.23
C GLN A 313 -40.16 -9.99 5.90
N GLN A 314 -39.04 -9.29 5.79
CA GLN A 314 -38.15 -9.32 4.63
C GLN A 314 -37.11 -10.46 4.71
N GLY A 315 -37.20 -11.32 5.73
CA GLY A 315 -36.26 -12.42 5.96
C GLY A 315 -34.91 -11.99 6.56
N PHE A 316 -34.82 -10.75 7.07
CA PHE A 316 -33.62 -10.24 7.71
C PHE A 316 -33.72 -10.37 9.24
N TYR A 317 -32.88 -11.23 9.82
CA TYR A 317 -32.83 -11.48 11.26
C TYR A 317 -31.51 -10.98 11.83
N ARG A 318 -31.50 -9.76 12.40
CA ARG A 318 -30.28 -9.11 12.91
C ARG A 318 -29.43 -10.00 13.82
N TYR A 319 -30.08 -10.72 14.73
CA TYR A 319 -29.44 -11.50 15.79
C TYR A 319 -29.08 -12.94 15.39
N GLN A 320 -29.34 -13.34 14.13
CA GLN A 320 -28.78 -14.57 13.56
C GLN A 320 -27.38 -14.36 12.97
N ARG A 321 -26.95 -13.10 12.84
CA ARG A 321 -25.64 -12.76 12.27
C ARG A 321 -24.53 -12.94 13.31
N PRO A 322 -23.28 -13.21 12.89
CA PRO A 322 -22.14 -13.19 13.80
C PRO A 322 -22.01 -11.82 14.48
N ARG A 323 -21.74 -11.85 15.78
CA ARG A 323 -21.42 -10.65 16.54
C ARG A 323 -19.98 -10.23 16.27
N LEU A 324 -19.77 -8.92 16.17
CA LEU A 324 -18.44 -8.32 16.14
C LEU A 324 -18.16 -7.61 17.47
N TYR A 325 -16.96 -7.83 18.00
CA TYR A 325 -16.46 -7.28 19.25
C TYR A 325 -15.38 -6.22 18.98
N GLY A 326 -15.31 -5.17 19.79
CA GLY A 326 -14.27 -4.14 19.73
C GLY A 326 -14.39 -3.11 18.59
N ARG A 327 -15.11 -3.43 17.49
CA ARG A 327 -15.40 -2.51 16.38
C ARG A 327 -16.44 -1.47 16.79
N ASN A 328 -16.18 -0.18 16.52
CA ASN A 328 -17.00 0.95 16.99
C ASN A 328 -17.56 1.85 15.90
#